data_AF-A0A178HWM8-F1
#
_entry.id   AF-A0A178HWM8-F1
#
_cell.length_a   1.000
_cell.length_b   1.000
_cell.length_c   1.000
_cell.angle_alpha   90.00
_cell.angle_beta   90.00
_cell.angle_gamma   90.00
#
_symmetry.space_group_name_H-M   'P 1'
#
loop_
_entity.id
_entity.type
_entity.pdbx_description
1 polymer ?
#
loop_
_entity_poly.entity_id
_entity_poly.type
_entity_poly.pdbx_seq_one_letter_code
_entity_poly.pdbx_strand_id
1 'polypeptide(L)'
;MGISPSYLNLIENNKRDVGGALLQRVAHHLQIAIDDLTGQAEQKLMHELEEAYADPMVESLPFQPDERRQLVAQYPASATAMARLHRAYSDARDNADAYADRLRSDPLLSQLLHQILSGITAVRSSAEILEDVADLDEDERQKFLVAIGREARILGDVARSLIGQFEVTSQAARTVSTRREIDDLIIERQNYFPQLEAVAAQLRARIEAQHGHFGLAALVEMLERQFGVVTRIGGRPGPADFPGQYRYEPERGVMWFQGTTTLATRQFQLARLLGELVAADVLRDILDGAMLTNETSRRLAARALGSYLAGAIVFPYSRFLAEAEASAYDADYLRETFGGSFEQVAHRLVSLRRPGEEGIPFGFLRSDPAGRLTKHFPLPGLLLPNSGHACPLWAIYGAFRQPGAILRQVVRFSDGSRYLFIARTLQHRAGSFRDQPISISVMLACDVLHADRTVYAAGLDLNDQSADVPVGPSCRLCPRRECSARQEEMLSPGGPRSVTRLPLIPSEFGLGEHN
;
A
#
# COMPACT_ATOMS: atom_id res chain seq x y z
N MET A 1 -9.92 -26.01 -30.88
CA MET A 1 -10.76 -25.41 -29.82
C MET A 1 -11.44 -26.42 -28.88
N GLY A 2 -11.76 -27.66 -29.31
CA GLY A 2 -12.19 -28.73 -28.38
C GLY A 2 -13.52 -28.51 -27.66
N ILE A 3 -14.40 -27.65 -28.19
CA ILE A 3 -15.75 -27.38 -27.68
C ILE A 3 -16.78 -27.64 -28.76
N SER A 4 -18.01 -27.96 -28.36
CA SER A 4 -19.10 -28.20 -29.32
C SER A 4 -19.57 -26.87 -29.95
N PRO A 5 -20.09 -26.91 -31.19
CA PRO A 5 -20.68 -25.72 -31.84
C PRO A 5 -21.80 -25.08 -31.02
N SER A 6 -22.59 -25.89 -30.31
CA SER A 6 -23.63 -25.40 -29.40
C SER A 6 -23.04 -24.67 -28.18
N TYR A 7 -21.88 -25.10 -27.68
CA TYR A 7 -21.18 -24.42 -26.58
C TYR A 7 -20.56 -23.10 -27.02
N LEU A 8 -19.99 -23.05 -28.23
CA LEU A 8 -19.48 -21.82 -28.84
C LEU A 8 -20.59 -20.79 -29.06
N ASN A 9 -21.75 -21.22 -29.57
CA ASN A 9 -22.91 -20.35 -29.79
C ASN A 9 -23.46 -19.76 -28.46
N LEU A 10 -23.34 -20.47 -27.34
CA LEU A 10 -23.72 -19.95 -26.03
C LEU A 10 -22.74 -18.88 -25.51
N ILE A 11 -21.45 -19.03 -25.82
CA ILE A 11 -20.40 -18.03 -25.52
C ILE A 11 -20.62 -16.78 -26.37
N GLU A 12 -20.82 -16.93 -27.69
CA GLU A 12 -21.01 -15.81 -28.62
C GLU A 12 -22.23 -14.93 -28.27
N ASN A 13 -23.24 -15.51 -27.61
CA ASN A 13 -24.44 -14.79 -27.18
C ASN A 13 -24.41 -14.34 -25.70
N ASN A 14 -23.24 -14.34 -25.03
CA ASN A 14 -23.08 -13.95 -23.63
C ASN A 14 -23.98 -14.72 -22.64
N LYS A 15 -24.36 -15.97 -22.97
CA LYS A 15 -25.18 -16.84 -22.12
C LYS A 15 -24.35 -17.78 -21.25
N ARG A 16 -23.03 -17.81 -21.44
CA ARG A 16 -22.10 -18.68 -20.71
C ARG A 16 -20.71 -18.08 -20.71
N ASP A 17 -20.09 -18.00 -19.53
CA ASP A 17 -18.72 -17.51 -19.40
C ASP A 17 -17.72 -18.52 -19.98
N VAL A 18 -16.62 -17.99 -20.52
CA VAL A 18 -15.55 -18.79 -21.10
C VAL A 18 -14.66 -19.31 -19.96
N GLY A 19 -14.61 -20.63 -19.75
CA GLY A 19 -13.75 -21.22 -18.72
C GLY A 19 -12.25 -20.97 -18.98
N GLY A 20 -11.45 -20.84 -17.93
CA GLY A 20 -10.03 -20.44 -18.00
C GLY A 20 -9.17 -21.32 -18.93
N ALA A 21 -9.40 -22.64 -18.95
CA ALA A 21 -8.70 -23.55 -19.86
C ALA A 21 -9.07 -23.33 -21.34
N LEU A 22 -10.28 -22.84 -21.64
CA LEU A 22 -10.70 -22.49 -23.00
C LEU A 22 -10.10 -21.14 -23.42
N LEU A 23 -10.13 -20.13 -22.55
CA LEU A 23 -9.45 -18.85 -22.76
C LEU A 23 -7.95 -19.03 -23.01
N GLN A 24 -7.27 -19.86 -22.21
CA GLN A 24 -5.87 -20.20 -22.43
C GLN A 24 -5.61 -20.81 -23.81
N ARG A 25 -6.46 -21.74 -24.26
CA ARG A 25 -6.34 -22.33 -25.60
C ARG A 25 -6.60 -21.32 -26.72
N VAL A 26 -7.55 -20.40 -26.51
CA VAL A 26 -7.85 -19.32 -27.46
C VAL A 26 -6.66 -18.35 -27.55
N ALA A 27 -6.16 -17.86 -26.42
CA ALA A 27 -4.97 -17.01 -26.33
C ALA A 27 -3.75 -17.67 -27.00
N HIS A 28 -3.52 -18.94 -26.72
CA HIS A 28 -2.43 -19.71 -27.31
C HIS A 28 -2.57 -19.86 -28.84
N HIS A 29 -3.79 -20.06 -29.36
CA HIS A 29 -4.02 -20.12 -30.82
C HIS A 29 -3.93 -18.75 -31.50
N LEU A 30 -4.32 -17.68 -30.82
CA LEU A 30 -4.29 -16.32 -31.35
C LEU A 30 -2.94 -15.60 -31.13
N GLN A 31 -2.01 -16.21 -30.37
CA GLN A 31 -0.72 -15.64 -30.00
C GLN A 31 -0.81 -14.25 -29.33
N ILE A 32 -1.83 -14.06 -28.52
CA ILE A 32 -2.05 -12.84 -27.73
C ILE A 32 -2.07 -13.19 -26.24
N ALA A 33 -1.75 -12.23 -25.37
CA ALA A 33 -1.83 -12.48 -23.94
C ALA A 33 -3.30 -12.68 -23.53
N ILE A 34 -3.54 -13.51 -22.51
CA ILE A 34 -4.90 -13.68 -21.97
C ILE A 34 -5.46 -12.35 -21.48
N ASP A 35 -4.60 -11.51 -20.89
CA ASP A 35 -4.96 -10.20 -20.39
C ASP A 35 -5.54 -9.31 -21.52
N ASP A 36 -5.04 -9.43 -22.75
CA ASP A 36 -5.54 -8.70 -23.93
C ASP A 36 -6.94 -9.18 -24.37
N LEU A 37 -7.26 -10.45 -24.12
CA LEU A 37 -8.58 -11.02 -24.40
C LEU A 37 -9.62 -10.72 -23.33
N THR A 38 -9.18 -10.35 -22.12
CA THR A 38 -10.07 -10.10 -20.97
C THR A 38 -10.51 -8.65 -20.83
N GLY A 39 -9.85 -7.70 -21.51
CA GLY A 39 -10.16 -6.26 -21.43
C GLY A 39 -9.84 -5.63 -20.06
N GLN A 40 -9.12 -6.33 -19.18
CA GLN A 40 -8.88 -5.89 -17.80
C GLN A 40 -8.11 -4.57 -17.68
N ALA A 41 -7.16 -4.30 -18.59
CA ALA A 41 -6.41 -3.05 -18.60
C ALA A 41 -7.30 -1.84 -18.93
N GLU A 42 -8.19 -2.00 -19.92
CA GLU A 42 -9.16 -0.97 -20.31
C GLU A 42 -10.20 -0.75 -19.21
N GLN A 43 -10.68 -1.82 -18.58
CA GLN A 43 -11.60 -1.73 -17.44
C GLN A 43 -10.97 -1.00 -16.24
N LYS A 44 -9.71 -1.31 -15.93
CA LYS A 44 -8.98 -0.62 -14.86
C LYS A 44 -8.84 0.87 -15.16
N LEU A 45 -8.42 1.21 -16.38
CA LEU A 45 -8.26 2.61 -16.79
C LEU A 45 -9.60 3.36 -16.83
N MET A 46 -10.66 2.69 -17.28
CA MET A 46 -12.02 3.22 -17.23
C MET A 46 -12.45 3.52 -15.80
N HIS A 47 -12.18 2.61 -14.85
CA HIS A 47 -12.49 2.83 -13.44
C HIS A 47 -11.71 4.01 -12.85
N GLU A 48 -10.42 4.13 -13.15
CA GLU A 48 -9.60 5.26 -12.71
C GLU A 48 -10.13 6.60 -13.27
N LEU A 49 -10.65 6.61 -14.49
CA LEU A 49 -11.30 7.78 -15.08
C LEU A 49 -12.68 8.06 -14.49
N GLU A 50 -13.46 7.03 -14.14
CA GLU A 50 -14.75 7.23 -13.45
C GLU A 50 -14.56 7.94 -12.12
N GLU A 51 -13.53 7.56 -11.36
CA GLU A 51 -13.15 8.25 -10.12
C GLU A 51 -12.78 9.71 -10.39
N ALA A 52 -11.98 9.98 -11.44
CA ALA A 52 -11.59 11.33 -11.82
C ALA A 52 -12.77 12.22 -12.24
N TYR A 53 -13.75 11.65 -12.94
CA TYR A 53 -14.92 12.38 -13.41
C TYR A 53 -15.96 12.58 -12.30
N ALA A 54 -15.93 11.75 -11.27
CA ALA A 54 -16.79 11.88 -10.10
C ALA A 54 -16.24 12.87 -9.04
N ASP A 55 -15.05 13.45 -9.27
CA ASP A 55 -14.53 14.51 -8.42
C ASP A 55 -15.39 15.78 -8.57
N PRO A 56 -15.80 16.46 -7.47
CA PRO A 56 -16.62 17.67 -7.53
C PRO A 56 -16.07 18.79 -8.43
N MET A 57 -14.74 18.86 -8.63
CA MET A 57 -14.12 19.83 -9.53
C MET A 57 -14.41 19.54 -11.01
N VAL A 58 -14.66 18.28 -11.35
CA VAL A 58 -14.81 17.76 -12.71
C VAL A 58 -16.27 17.42 -13.02
N GLU A 59 -17.02 16.96 -12.01
CA GLU A 59 -18.44 16.55 -12.11
C GLU A 59 -19.33 17.62 -12.75
N SER A 60 -19.03 18.90 -12.49
CA SER A 60 -19.80 20.04 -13.01
C SER A 60 -19.66 20.27 -14.53
N LEU A 61 -18.73 19.58 -15.20
CA LEU A 61 -18.48 19.73 -16.62
C LEU A 61 -19.44 18.85 -17.44
N PRO A 62 -19.94 19.31 -18.60
CA PRO A 62 -21.00 18.64 -19.37
C PRO A 62 -20.46 17.51 -20.24
N PHE A 63 -19.96 16.44 -19.63
CA PHE A 63 -19.47 15.26 -20.35
C PHE A 63 -20.60 14.40 -20.91
N GLN A 64 -20.39 13.84 -22.10
CA GLN A 64 -21.32 12.88 -22.69
C GLN A 64 -21.19 11.50 -21.99
N PRO A 65 -22.29 10.71 -21.89
CA PRO A 65 -22.27 9.42 -21.18
C PRO A 65 -21.21 8.41 -21.69
N ASP A 66 -20.90 8.47 -22.98
CA ASP A 66 -19.96 7.56 -23.66
C ASP A 66 -18.54 8.12 -23.82
N GLU A 67 -18.33 9.40 -23.48
CA GLU A 67 -17.08 10.13 -23.75
C GLU A 67 -15.87 9.49 -23.06
N ARG A 68 -16.07 8.99 -21.83
CA ARG A 68 -15.05 8.24 -21.07
C ARG A 68 -14.63 6.94 -21.77
N ARG A 69 -15.61 6.16 -22.24
CA ARG A 69 -15.34 4.90 -22.97
C ARG A 69 -14.62 5.18 -24.28
N GLN A 70 -15.02 6.24 -25.00
CA GLN A 70 -14.32 6.68 -26.20
C GLN A 70 -12.89 7.15 -25.92
N LEU A 71 -12.66 7.87 -24.81
CA LEU A 71 -11.33 8.33 -24.42
C LEU A 71 -10.38 7.16 -24.15
N VAL A 72 -10.83 6.12 -23.45
CA VAL A 72 -10.03 4.90 -23.21
C VAL A 72 -9.73 4.18 -24.51
N ALA A 73 -10.73 4.00 -25.38
CA ALA A 73 -10.59 3.23 -26.61
C ALA A 73 -9.78 3.95 -27.70
N GLN A 74 -9.94 5.27 -27.86
CA GLN A 74 -9.32 6.04 -28.95
C GLN A 74 -8.04 6.77 -28.51
N TYR A 75 -7.93 7.15 -27.24
CA TYR A 75 -6.83 7.97 -26.72
C TYR A 75 -6.31 7.47 -25.36
N PRO A 76 -5.85 6.20 -25.25
CA PRO A 76 -5.49 5.56 -23.99
C PRO A 76 -4.36 6.29 -23.23
N ALA A 77 -3.44 6.94 -23.95
CA ALA A 77 -2.37 7.74 -23.33
C ALA A 77 -2.94 8.99 -22.60
N SER A 78 -3.91 9.66 -23.20
CA SER A 78 -4.58 10.81 -22.59
C SER A 78 -5.44 10.40 -21.41
N ALA A 79 -6.18 9.29 -21.53
CA ALA A 79 -6.91 8.66 -20.44
C ALA A 79 -5.98 8.36 -19.25
N THR A 80 -4.83 7.74 -19.51
CA THR A 80 -3.82 7.42 -18.49
C THR A 80 -3.24 8.68 -17.86
N ALA A 81 -2.96 9.72 -18.63
CA ALA A 81 -2.48 10.99 -18.11
C ALA A 81 -3.50 11.65 -17.17
N MET A 82 -4.78 11.67 -17.54
CA MET A 82 -5.86 12.20 -16.70
C MET A 82 -6.01 11.39 -15.40
N ALA A 83 -6.03 10.06 -15.49
CA ALA A 83 -6.07 9.18 -14.33
C ALA A 83 -4.88 9.45 -13.38
N ARG A 84 -3.66 9.55 -13.91
CA ARG A 84 -2.45 9.88 -13.13
C ARG A 84 -2.54 11.26 -12.46
N LEU A 85 -3.03 12.28 -13.17
CA LEU A 85 -3.21 13.63 -12.65
C LEU A 85 -4.24 13.68 -11.53
N HIS A 86 -5.42 13.06 -11.72
CA HIS A 86 -6.43 12.99 -10.68
C HIS A 86 -5.91 12.26 -9.44
N ARG A 87 -5.25 11.12 -9.63
CA ARG A 87 -4.61 10.40 -8.53
C ARG A 87 -3.64 11.29 -7.76
N ALA A 88 -2.84 12.09 -8.47
CA ALA A 88 -1.86 13.01 -7.84
C ALA A 88 -2.55 14.13 -7.07
N TYR A 89 -3.65 14.66 -7.62
CA TYR A 89 -4.49 15.63 -6.96
C TYR A 89 -5.14 15.08 -5.68
N SER A 90 -5.77 13.90 -5.75
CA SER A 90 -6.44 13.27 -4.59
C SER A 90 -5.45 12.97 -3.46
N ASP A 91 -4.28 12.40 -3.78
CA ASP A 91 -3.21 12.18 -2.79
C ASP A 91 -2.73 13.50 -2.17
N ALA A 92 -2.58 14.56 -2.98
CA ALA A 92 -2.18 15.87 -2.48
C ALA A 92 -3.26 16.45 -1.54
N ARG A 93 -4.54 16.25 -1.85
CA ARG A 93 -5.66 16.68 -1.01
C ARG A 93 -5.74 15.90 0.30
N ASP A 94 -5.60 14.59 0.26
CA ASP A 94 -5.59 13.76 1.47
C ASP A 94 -4.38 14.04 2.35
N ASN A 95 -3.22 14.35 1.75
CA ASN A 95 -2.08 14.85 2.49
C ASN A 95 -2.41 16.22 3.11
N ALA A 96 -3.04 17.13 2.37
CA ALA A 96 -3.47 18.44 2.88
C ALA A 96 -4.47 18.33 4.02
N ASP A 97 -5.45 17.43 3.94
CA ASP A 97 -6.42 17.17 5.00
C ASP A 97 -5.74 16.54 6.22
N ALA A 98 -4.84 15.57 6.02
CA ALA A 98 -4.00 15.04 7.09
C ALA A 98 -3.09 16.11 7.72
N TYR A 99 -2.62 17.08 6.94
CA TYR A 99 -1.89 18.24 7.45
C TYR A 99 -2.81 19.18 8.23
N ALA A 100 -4.02 19.47 7.74
CA ALA A 100 -5.00 20.30 8.44
C ALA A 100 -5.44 19.66 9.76
N ASP A 101 -5.60 18.34 9.79
CA ASP A 101 -5.89 17.57 10.99
C ASP A 101 -4.71 17.56 11.95
N ARG A 102 -3.48 17.40 11.47
CA ARG A 102 -2.27 17.58 12.29
C ARG A 102 -2.18 19.01 12.82
N LEU A 103 -2.44 20.02 12.01
CA LEU A 103 -2.39 21.42 12.42
C LEU A 103 -3.46 21.73 13.48
N ARG A 104 -4.65 21.15 13.36
CA ARG A 104 -5.72 21.22 14.36
C ARG A 104 -5.40 20.45 15.65
N SER A 105 -4.61 19.40 15.56
CA SER A 105 -4.29 18.50 16.69
C SER A 105 -2.90 18.70 17.26
N ASP A 106 -2.08 19.62 16.71
CA ASP A 106 -0.71 19.86 17.14
C ASP A 106 -0.73 20.65 18.47
N PRO A 107 -0.35 20.01 19.59
CA PRO A 107 -0.32 20.67 20.89
C PRO A 107 0.64 21.85 20.92
N LEU A 108 1.72 21.80 20.11
CA LEU A 108 2.71 22.86 20.01
C LEU A 108 2.14 24.10 19.31
N LEU A 109 1.35 23.92 18.25
CA LEU A 109 0.72 25.04 17.54
C LEU A 109 -0.33 25.73 18.41
N SER A 110 -1.15 24.95 19.13
CA SER A 110 -2.09 25.48 20.12
C SER A 110 -1.36 26.25 21.24
N GLN A 111 -0.19 25.78 21.67
CA GLN A 111 0.62 26.43 22.69
C GLN A 111 1.22 27.75 22.18
N LEU A 112 1.74 27.79 20.94
CA LEU A 112 2.29 29.01 20.33
C LEU A 112 1.20 30.08 20.11
N LEU A 113 0.00 29.67 19.68
CA LEU A 113 -1.15 30.59 19.55
C LEU A 113 -1.60 31.17 20.89
N HIS A 114 -1.61 30.35 21.95
CA HIS A 114 -1.91 30.83 23.29
C HIS A 114 -0.87 31.85 23.78
N GLN A 115 0.43 31.59 23.54
CA GLN A 115 1.50 32.53 23.87
C GLN A 115 1.36 33.87 23.13
N ILE A 116 0.94 33.85 21.85
CA ILE A 116 0.66 35.09 21.10
C ILE A 116 -0.50 35.87 21.73
N LEU A 117 -1.61 35.20 22.03
CA LEU A 117 -2.78 35.85 22.62
C LEU A 117 -2.48 36.43 24.01
N SER A 118 -1.75 35.69 24.84
CA SER A 118 -1.31 36.16 26.16
C SER A 118 -0.41 37.39 26.04
N GLY A 119 0.55 37.37 25.12
CA GLY A 119 1.45 38.51 24.94
C GLY A 119 0.76 39.74 24.38
N ILE A 120 -0.15 39.59 23.42
CA ILE A 120 -0.97 40.72 22.92
C ILE A 120 -1.81 41.32 24.04
N THR A 121 -2.40 40.48 24.89
CA THR A 121 -3.19 40.93 26.04
C THR A 121 -2.33 41.71 27.04
N ALA A 122 -1.11 41.24 27.33
CA ALA A 122 -0.19 41.92 28.23
C ALA A 122 0.33 43.26 27.66
N VAL A 123 0.63 43.32 26.35
CA VAL A 123 0.98 44.58 25.66
C VAL A 123 -0.17 45.57 25.76
N ARG A 124 -1.40 45.13 25.43
CA ARG A 124 -2.59 45.98 25.44
C ARG A 124 -2.89 46.51 26.84
N SER A 125 -2.90 45.65 27.85
CA SER A 125 -3.14 46.08 29.23
C SER A 125 -2.08 47.08 29.72
N SER A 126 -0.80 46.85 29.40
CA SER A 126 0.27 47.79 29.77
C SER A 126 0.15 49.13 29.03
N ALA A 127 -0.35 49.12 27.79
CA ALA A 127 -0.59 50.32 27.00
C ALA A 127 -1.81 51.11 27.48
N GLU A 128 -2.91 50.43 27.82
CA GLU A 128 -4.12 51.04 28.39
C GLU A 128 -3.81 51.71 29.74
N ILE A 129 -2.99 51.08 30.60
CA ILE A 129 -2.55 51.71 31.88
C ILE A 129 -1.77 53.00 31.64
N LEU A 130 -0.90 53.03 30.63
CA LEU A 130 -0.14 54.23 30.26
C LEU A 130 -1.02 55.35 29.67
N GLU A 131 -2.19 55.00 29.13
CA GLU A 131 -3.14 55.93 28.51
C GLU A 131 -4.16 56.48 29.52
N ASP A 132 -4.72 55.60 30.36
CA ASP A 132 -5.89 55.92 31.20
C ASP A 132 -5.53 56.41 32.62
N VAL A 133 -4.31 56.12 33.11
CA VAL A 133 -3.88 56.52 34.46
C VAL A 133 -3.04 57.79 34.39
N ALA A 134 -3.66 58.92 34.74
CA ALA A 134 -3.06 60.25 34.63
C ALA A 134 -1.92 60.54 35.63
N ASP A 135 -1.87 59.82 36.77
CA ASP A 135 -0.99 60.12 37.91
C ASP A 135 0.18 59.13 38.08
N LEU A 136 0.70 58.55 36.99
CA LEU A 136 1.87 57.66 37.04
C LEU A 136 3.17 58.46 37.25
N ASP A 137 4.02 58.01 38.17
CA ASP A 137 5.37 58.56 38.28
C ASP A 137 6.29 58.09 37.14
N GLU A 138 7.45 58.75 36.98
CA GLU A 138 8.37 58.46 35.86
C GLU A 138 8.96 57.04 35.93
N ASP A 139 9.18 56.52 37.14
CA ASP A 139 9.72 55.18 37.36
C ASP A 139 8.68 54.09 37.03
N GLU A 140 7.41 54.33 37.34
CA GLU A 140 6.26 53.47 37.01
C GLU A 140 6.00 53.47 35.51
N ARG A 141 5.97 54.66 34.88
CA ARG A 141 5.84 54.81 33.43
C ARG A 141 6.94 54.04 32.69
N GLN A 142 8.19 54.16 33.15
CA GLN A 142 9.33 53.45 32.56
C GLN A 142 9.20 51.92 32.69
N LYS A 143 8.65 51.41 33.81
CA LYS A 143 8.41 49.96 33.99
C LYS A 143 7.40 49.42 32.97
N PHE A 144 6.30 50.12 32.71
CA PHE A 144 5.31 49.69 31.72
C PHE A 144 5.84 49.75 30.28
N LEU A 145 6.62 50.78 29.93
CA LEU A 145 7.29 50.85 28.62
C LEU A 145 8.29 49.71 28.42
N VAL A 146 9.07 49.36 29.45
CA VAL A 146 9.97 48.20 29.42
C VAL A 146 9.19 46.88 29.30
N ALA A 147 8.05 46.76 29.98
CA ALA A 147 7.17 45.58 29.88
C ALA A 147 6.62 45.40 28.46
N ILE A 148 6.11 46.46 27.83
CA ILE A 148 5.64 46.45 26.44
C ILE A 148 6.77 46.04 25.50
N GLY A 149 7.96 46.65 25.64
CA GLY A 149 9.10 46.33 24.79
C GLY A 149 9.64 44.91 24.98
N ARG A 150 9.46 44.31 26.16
CA ARG A 150 9.78 42.90 26.42
C ARG A 150 8.75 41.99 25.75
N GLU A 151 7.48 42.26 25.93
CA GLU A 151 6.39 41.42 25.43
C GLU A 151 6.32 41.45 23.90
N ALA A 152 6.54 42.61 23.28
CA ALA A 152 6.64 42.75 21.82
C ALA A 152 7.79 41.90 21.21
N ARG A 153 8.92 41.77 21.91
CA ARG A 153 10.03 40.90 21.47
C ARG A 153 9.67 39.43 21.58
N ILE A 154 9.05 39.01 22.68
CA ILE A 154 8.56 37.63 22.87
C ILE A 154 7.57 37.27 21.77
N LEU A 155 6.62 38.16 21.46
CA LEU A 155 5.68 37.98 20.35
C LEU A 155 6.38 37.82 19.00
N GLY A 156 7.42 38.62 18.72
CA GLY A 156 8.22 38.52 17.50
C GLY A 156 8.98 37.19 17.37
N ASP A 157 9.47 36.63 18.48
CA ASP A 157 10.17 35.35 18.49
C ASP A 157 9.20 34.17 18.31
N VAL A 158 8.04 34.21 18.97
CA VAL A 158 6.97 33.20 18.79
C VAL A 158 6.44 33.21 17.35
N ALA A 159 6.26 34.40 16.74
CA ALA A 159 5.85 34.53 15.36
C ALA A 159 6.87 33.95 14.36
N ARG A 160 8.17 34.21 14.57
CA ARG A 160 9.25 33.61 13.74
C ARG A 160 9.29 32.09 13.87
N SER A 161 9.14 31.55 15.08
CA SER A 161 9.07 30.11 15.30
C SER A 161 7.86 29.47 14.61
N LEU A 162 6.72 30.16 14.60
CA LEU A 162 5.52 29.71 13.91
C LEU A 162 5.73 29.68 12.39
N ILE A 163 6.33 30.74 11.81
CA ILE A 163 6.66 30.82 10.37
C ILE A 163 7.63 29.69 9.96
N GLY A 164 8.70 29.46 10.74
CA GLY A 164 9.68 28.41 10.45
C GLY A 164 9.06 27.00 10.43
N GLN A 165 8.06 26.75 11.29
CA GLN A 165 7.35 25.46 11.33
C GLN A 165 6.46 25.25 10.09
N PHE A 166 5.85 26.32 9.55
CA PHE A 166 5.07 26.27 8.31
C PHE A 166 5.95 26.03 7.07
N GLU A 167 7.15 26.63 7.02
CA GLU A 167 8.08 26.44 5.89
C GLU A 167 8.56 24.98 5.78
N VAL A 168 8.95 24.36 6.90
CA VAL A 168 9.35 22.94 6.97
C VAL A 168 8.23 22.00 6.52
N THR A 169 6.98 22.33 6.87
CA THR A 169 5.80 21.53 6.51
C THR A 169 5.42 21.70 5.03
N SER A 170 5.58 22.91 4.46
CA SER A 170 5.25 23.20 3.05
C SER A 170 6.22 22.57 2.04
N GLN A 171 7.51 22.46 2.40
CA GLN A 171 8.52 21.83 1.52
C GLN A 171 8.31 20.33 1.37
N ALA A 172 7.70 19.66 2.35
CA ALA A 172 7.33 18.25 2.27
C ALA A 172 6.15 17.96 1.32
N ALA A 173 5.40 18.98 0.88
CA ALA A 173 4.13 18.83 0.14
C ALA A 173 4.23 18.99 -1.39
N ARG A 174 5.40 19.36 -1.95
CA ARG A 174 5.56 19.60 -3.41
C ARG A 174 5.99 18.36 -4.22
N THR A 175 6.05 17.18 -3.63
CA THR A 175 6.55 15.96 -4.29
C THR A 175 5.42 14.96 -4.52
N VAL A 176 5.42 14.34 -5.71
CA VAL A 176 4.70 13.09 -5.99
C VAL A 176 4.95 12.14 -4.82
N SER A 177 3.89 11.52 -4.28
CA SER A 177 4.01 10.62 -3.12
C SER A 177 5.13 9.61 -3.37
N THR A 178 6.14 9.59 -2.50
CA THR A 178 7.30 8.67 -2.57
C THR A 178 6.85 7.21 -2.72
N ARG A 179 5.72 6.84 -2.11
CA ARG A 179 5.13 5.50 -2.24
C ARG A 179 4.69 5.22 -3.67
N ARG A 180 4.07 6.20 -4.34
CA ARG A 180 3.57 6.04 -5.70
C ARG A 180 4.69 5.77 -6.69
N GLU A 181 5.81 6.49 -6.62
CA GLU A 181 6.94 6.25 -7.52
C GLU A 181 7.49 4.83 -7.40
N ILE A 182 7.45 4.25 -6.19
CA ILE A 182 7.88 2.86 -5.94
C ILE A 182 6.85 1.88 -6.49
N ASP A 183 5.56 2.14 -6.27
CA ASP A 183 4.47 1.30 -6.79
C ASP A 183 4.48 1.31 -8.33
N ASP A 184 4.66 2.48 -8.95
CA ASP A 184 4.79 2.64 -10.41
C ASP A 184 6.00 1.85 -10.95
N LEU A 185 7.18 1.98 -10.33
CA LEU A 185 8.36 1.18 -10.71
C LEU A 185 8.08 -0.33 -10.68
N ILE A 186 7.38 -0.81 -9.67
CA ILE A 186 7.07 -2.23 -9.53
C ILE A 186 6.01 -2.67 -10.54
N ILE A 187 4.98 -1.85 -10.77
CA ILE A 187 3.89 -2.13 -11.73
C ILE A 187 4.42 -2.12 -13.17
N GLU A 188 5.25 -1.14 -13.54
CA GLU A 188 5.86 -1.02 -14.88
C GLU A 188 6.74 -2.23 -15.22
N ARG A 189 7.32 -2.87 -14.20
CA ARG A 189 8.11 -4.10 -14.34
C ARG A 189 7.29 -5.37 -14.13
N GLN A 190 5.96 -5.27 -14.02
CA GLN A 190 5.06 -6.38 -13.69
C GLN A 190 5.54 -7.19 -12.47
N ASN A 191 6.17 -6.52 -11.50
CA ASN A 191 6.77 -7.13 -10.32
C ASN A 191 7.76 -8.28 -10.61
N TYR A 192 8.50 -8.20 -11.73
CA TYR A 192 9.56 -9.13 -12.10
C TYR A 192 10.82 -8.39 -12.57
N PHE A 193 11.96 -8.72 -11.99
CA PHE A 193 13.25 -8.06 -12.25
C PHE A 193 14.28 -9.09 -12.73
N PRO A 194 14.41 -9.34 -14.05
CA PRO A 194 15.25 -10.40 -14.61
C PRO A 194 16.71 -10.37 -14.14
N GLN A 195 17.28 -9.16 -14.03
CA GLN A 195 18.67 -8.97 -13.60
C GLN A 195 18.86 -9.38 -12.13
N LEU A 196 17.90 -9.03 -11.25
CA LEU A 196 17.95 -9.44 -9.85
C LEU A 196 17.73 -10.95 -9.68
N GLU A 197 16.87 -11.56 -10.49
CA GLU A 197 16.66 -13.01 -10.51
C GLU A 197 17.93 -13.76 -10.94
N ALA A 198 18.64 -13.26 -11.95
CA ALA A 198 19.90 -13.85 -12.40
C ALA A 198 20.97 -13.78 -11.29
N VAL A 199 21.12 -12.62 -10.62
CA VAL A 199 22.05 -12.48 -9.49
C VAL A 199 21.64 -13.39 -8.33
N ALA A 200 20.35 -13.45 -8.00
CA ALA A 200 19.84 -14.31 -6.95
C ALA A 200 20.14 -15.79 -7.21
N ALA A 201 19.91 -16.27 -8.44
CA ALA A 201 20.19 -17.65 -8.82
C ALA A 201 21.68 -17.99 -8.71
N GLN A 202 22.55 -17.09 -9.17
CA GLN A 202 24.01 -17.27 -9.06
C GLN A 202 24.47 -17.28 -7.60
N LEU A 203 23.96 -16.35 -6.77
CA LEU A 203 24.28 -16.30 -5.34
C LEU A 203 23.80 -17.56 -4.62
N ARG A 204 22.57 -17.99 -4.89
CA ARG A 204 22.00 -19.20 -4.31
C ARG A 204 22.84 -20.43 -4.64
N ALA A 205 23.17 -20.63 -5.91
CA ALA A 205 23.97 -21.77 -6.36
C ALA A 205 25.36 -21.76 -5.72
N ARG A 206 25.98 -20.58 -5.60
CA ARG A 206 27.29 -20.42 -4.94
C ARG A 206 27.23 -20.78 -3.45
N ILE A 207 26.19 -20.34 -2.73
CA ILE A 207 25.98 -20.69 -1.32
C ILE A 207 25.86 -22.21 -1.17
N GLU A 208 25.01 -22.85 -1.97
CA GLU A 208 24.77 -24.29 -1.88
C GLU A 208 26.00 -25.10 -2.30
N ALA A 209 26.77 -24.65 -3.28
CA ALA A 209 28.03 -25.30 -3.68
C ALA A 209 29.12 -25.23 -2.58
N GLN A 210 29.18 -24.14 -1.81
CA GLN A 210 30.21 -23.95 -0.78
C GLN A 210 29.84 -24.58 0.57
N HIS A 211 28.56 -24.56 0.93
CA HIS A 211 28.09 -24.97 2.27
C HIS A 211 27.18 -26.21 2.25
N GLY A 212 26.89 -26.78 1.08
CA GLY A 212 26.02 -27.95 0.89
C GLY A 212 24.53 -27.63 0.97
N HIS A 213 24.13 -26.63 1.76
CA HIS A 213 22.75 -26.15 1.83
C HIS A 213 22.69 -24.63 2.05
N PHE A 214 21.57 -24.03 1.66
CA PHE A 214 21.26 -22.66 2.02
C PHE A 214 20.74 -22.59 3.47
N GLY A 215 21.10 -21.53 4.19
CA GLY A 215 20.58 -21.30 5.53
C GLY A 215 21.30 -20.16 6.23
N LEU A 216 20.84 -19.85 7.45
CA LEU A 216 21.40 -18.77 8.26
C LEU A 216 22.92 -18.91 8.47
N ALA A 217 23.42 -20.11 8.79
CA ALA A 217 24.84 -20.34 9.05
C ALA A 217 25.72 -19.98 7.84
N ALA A 218 25.34 -20.44 6.65
CA ALA A 218 26.07 -20.13 5.40
C ALA A 218 26.08 -18.62 5.10
N LEU A 219 24.94 -17.94 5.30
CA LEU A 219 24.85 -16.49 5.10
C LEU A 219 25.74 -15.72 6.07
N VAL A 220 25.78 -16.11 7.35
CA VAL A 220 26.66 -15.51 8.36
C VAL A 220 28.13 -15.70 7.98
N GLU A 221 28.53 -16.93 7.65
CA GLU A 221 29.92 -17.25 7.30
C GLU A 221 30.38 -16.50 6.04
N MET A 222 29.54 -16.39 5.01
CA MET A 222 29.87 -15.65 3.80
C MET A 222 29.99 -14.15 4.04
N LEU A 223 29.06 -13.56 4.80
CA LEU A 223 29.10 -12.16 5.17
C LEU A 223 30.36 -11.82 5.99
N GLU A 224 30.74 -12.70 6.91
CA GLU A 224 31.96 -12.54 7.71
C GLU A 224 33.22 -12.67 6.85
N ARG A 225 33.34 -13.72 6.03
CA ARG A 225 34.54 -13.97 5.22
C ARG A 225 34.74 -12.97 4.08
N GLN A 226 33.66 -12.56 3.40
CA GLN A 226 33.76 -11.73 2.20
C GLN A 226 33.71 -10.23 2.52
N PHE A 227 32.97 -9.86 3.56
CA PHE A 227 32.68 -8.45 3.86
C PHE A 227 33.06 -8.04 5.28
N GLY A 228 33.62 -8.94 6.09
CA GLY A 228 33.96 -8.66 7.49
C GLY A 228 32.75 -8.37 8.38
N VAL A 229 31.54 -8.81 7.96
CA VAL A 229 30.30 -8.50 8.68
C VAL A 229 30.02 -9.55 9.76
N VAL A 230 30.00 -9.10 11.01
CA VAL A 230 29.68 -9.92 12.18
C VAL A 230 28.19 -9.83 12.52
N THR A 231 27.54 -10.98 12.70
CA THR A 231 26.13 -11.03 13.10
C THR A 231 25.98 -11.03 14.62
N ARG A 232 25.12 -10.18 15.18
CA ARG A 232 24.81 -10.11 16.62
C ARG A 232 23.32 -10.26 16.87
N ILE A 233 22.95 -11.08 17.86
CA ILE A 233 21.54 -11.32 18.23
C ILE A 233 21.37 -10.96 19.71
N GLY A 234 20.36 -10.14 20.01
CA GLY A 234 20.10 -9.65 21.36
C GLY A 234 20.98 -8.46 21.76
N GLY A 235 20.90 -8.07 23.03
CA GLY A 235 21.53 -6.85 23.54
C GLY A 235 20.78 -5.57 23.12
N ARG A 236 21.25 -4.41 23.61
CA ARG A 236 20.72 -3.11 23.20
C ARG A 236 21.28 -2.75 21.82
N PRO A 237 20.46 -2.16 20.91
CA PRO A 237 20.99 -1.60 19.67
C PRO A 237 22.03 -0.52 19.99
N GLY A 238 23.02 -0.34 19.11
CA GLY A 238 24.10 0.64 19.31
C GLY A 238 23.62 2.05 19.65
N PRO A 239 22.61 2.60 18.95
CA PRO A 239 21.96 3.85 19.31
C PRO A 239 20.86 3.63 20.35
N ALA A 240 20.78 4.53 21.34
CA ALA A 240 19.56 4.70 22.10
C ALA A 240 18.42 4.98 21.10
N ASP A 241 17.29 4.29 21.25
CA ASP A 241 16.04 4.57 20.52
C ASP A 241 15.90 4.04 19.07
N PHE A 242 16.52 2.92 18.71
CA PHE A 242 16.17 2.23 17.45
C PHE A 242 14.90 1.37 17.59
N PRO A 243 13.78 1.69 16.91
CA PRO A 243 12.50 0.98 17.09
C PRO A 243 12.37 -0.32 16.27
N GLY A 244 13.39 -0.70 15.50
CA GLY A 244 13.34 -1.84 14.58
C GLY A 244 13.88 -3.14 15.16
N GLN A 245 13.53 -4.26 14.52
CA GLN A 245 13.98 -5.61 14.92
C GLN A 245 15.40 -5.97 14.42
N TYR A 246 15.97 -5.19 13.51
CA TYR A 246 17.28 -5.47 12.92
C TYR A 246 17.93 -4.21 12.33
N ARG A 247 19.26 -4.16 12.28
CA ARG A 247 20.02 -3.04 11.74
C ARG A 247 21.41 -3.48 11.29
N TYR A 248 21.85 -2.97 10.14
CA TYR A 248 23.24 -3.05 9.73
C TYR A 248 23.97 -1.75 10.13
N GLU A 249 25.11 -1.89 10.82
CA GLU A 249 26.01 -0.82 11.23
C GLU A 249 27.29 -0.91 10.37
N PRO A 250 27.36 -0.19 9.22
CA PRO A 250 28.46 -0.34 8.28
C PRO A 250 29.82 0.04 8.87
N GLU A 251 29.87 1.11 9.70
CA GLU A 251 31.09 1.57 10.36
C GLU A 251 31.74 0.52 11.27
N ARG A 252 30.93 -0.39 11.82
CA ARG A 252 31.38 -1.47 12.71
C ARG A 252 31.41 -2.83 12.04
N GLY A 253 30.91 -2.94 10.81
CA GLY A 253 30.66 -4.22 10.15
C GLY A 253 29.74 -5.13 10.97
N VAL A 254 28.69 -4.60 11.60
CA VAL A 254 27.80 -5.42 12.45
C VAL A 254 26.40 -5.49 11.88
N MET A 255 25.88 -6.70 11.65
CA MET A 255 24.45 -6.95 11.40
C MET A 255 23.77 -7.38 12.70
N TRP A 256 23.04 -6.45 13.32
CA TRP A 256 22.36 -6.66 14.59
C TRP A 256 20.90 -7.10 14.41
N PHE A 257 20.44 -7.97 15.29
CA PHE A 257 19.06 -8.44 15.41
C PHE A 257 18.57 -8.36 16.86
N GLN A 258 17.33 -7.92 17.05
CA GLN A 258 16.63 -8.09 18.32
C GLN A 258 16.47 -9.58 18.64
N GLY A 259 16.57 -9.94 19.93
CA GLY A 259 16.51 -11.34 20.38
C GLY A 259 15.22 -12.07 19.99
N THR A 260 14.10 -11.37 19.87
CA THR A 260 12.80 -11.93 19.47
C THR A 260 12.58 -12.04 17.97
N THR A 261 13.50 -11.54 17.15
CA THR A 261 13.43 -11.65 15.69
C THR A 261 13.40 -13.12 15.27
N THR A 262 12.45 -13.49 14.42
CA THR A 262 12.29 -14.89 13.97
C THR A 262 13.46 -15.37 13.11
N LEU A 263 13.65 -16.69 13.02
CA LEU A 263 14.68 -17.28 12.16
C LEU A 263 14.49 -16.88 10.69
N ALA A 264 13.26 -16.94 10.18
CA ALA A 264 12.92 -16.54 8.82
C ALA A 264 13.27 -15.06 8.55
N THR A 265 12.99 -14.17 9.50
CA THR A 265 13.37 -12.76 9.38
C THR A 265 14.88 -12.58 9.38
N ARG A 266 15.63 -13.28 10.26
CA ARG A 266 17.09 -13.21 10.30
C ARG A 266 17.72 -13.68 8.99
N GLN A 267 17.33 -14.86 8.52
CA GLN A 267 17.79 -15.42 7.25
C GLN A 267 17.52 -14.46 6.09
N PHE A 268 16.30 -13.91 6.01
CA PHE A 268 15.93 -12.99 4.93
C PHE A 268 16.74 -11.68 4.97
N GLN A 269 16.97 -11.10 6.14
CA GLN A 269 17.74 -9.86 6.23
C GLN A 269 19.25 -10.07 5.99
N LEU A 270 19.80 -11.22 6.37
CA LEU A 270 21.18 -11.59 6.00
C LEU A 270 21.30 -11.82 4.49
N ALA A 271 20.33 -12.53 3.89
CA ALA A 271 20.27 -12.72 2.44
C ALA A 271 20.13 -11.37 1.70
N ARG A 272 19.33 -10.44 2.25
CA ARG A 272 19.23 -9.08 1.72
C ARG A 272 20.56 -8.35 1.78
N LEU A 273 21.21 -8.32 2.95
CA LEU A 273 22.49 -7.62 3.11
C LEU A 273 23.55 -8.19 2.16
N LEU A 274 23.67 -9.52 2.08
CA LEU A 274 24.59 -10.18 1.16
C LEU A 274 24.27 -9.84 -0.30
N GLY A 275 22.98 -9.88 -0.67
CA GLY A 275 22.51 -9.51 -2.00
C GLY A 275 22.81 -8.06 -2.34
N GLU A 276 22.51 -7.11 -1.45
CA GLU A 276 22.76 -5.68 -1.63
C GLU A 276 24.25 -5.37 -1.79
N LEU A 277 25.13 -6.05 -1.03
CA LEU A 277 26.59 -5.88 -1.12
C LEU A 277 27.15 -6.45 -2.43
N VAL A 278 26.63 -7.59 -2.91
CA VAL A 278 27.12 -8.23 -4.14
C VAL A 278 26.52 -7.59 -5.40
N ALA A 279 25.26 -7.16 -5.35
CA ALA A 279 24.51 -6.66 -6.49
C ALA A 279 24.45 -5.12 -6.54
N ALA A 280 25.37 -4.42 -5.86
CA ALA A 280 25.32 -2.98 -5.70
C ALA A 280 25.23 -2.23 -7.05
N ASP A 281 25.98 -2.66 -8.06
CA ASP A 281 25.96 -2.05 -9.39
C ASP A 281 24.65 -2.36 -10.14
N VAL A 282 24.16 -3.60 -10.10
CA VAL A 282 22.86 -3.97 -10.70
C VAL A 282 21.70 -3.20 -10.07
N LEU A 283 21.71 -3.05 -8.74
CA LEU A 283 20.72 -2.22 -8.04
C LEU A 283 20.82 -0.76 -8.46
N ARG A 284 22.03 -0.23 -8.62
CA ARG A 284 22.27 1.16 -9.07
C ARG A 284 21.71 1.37 -10.47
N ASP A 285 21.98 0.46 -11.41
CA ASP A 285 21.51 0.55 -12.79
C ASP A 285 19.97 0.54 -12.87
N ILE A 286 19.30 -0.32 -12.09
CA ILE A 286 17.83 -0.36 -12.05
C ILE A 286 17.26 0.95 -11.47
N LEU A 287 17.90 1.51 -10.44
CA LEU A 287 17.48 2.76 -9.82
C LEU A 287 17.71 3.98 -10.72
N ASP A 288 18.81 4.00 -11.48
CA ASP A 288 19.12 5.08 -12.43
C ASP A 288 18.18 5.07 -13.64
N GLY A 289 17.65 3.90 -14.01
CA GLY A 289 16.63 3.77 -15.04
C GLY A 289 15.19 4.05 -14.57
N ALA A 290 14.97 4.36 -13.30
CA ALA A 290 13.64 4.58 -12.72
C ALA A 290 13.29 6.07 -12.60
N MET A 291 12.01 6.40 -12.75
CA MET A 291 11.49 7.77 -12.60
C MET A 291 11.33 8.15 -11.12
N LEU A 292 12.43 8.31 -10.41
CA LEU A 292 12.47 8.62 -8.96
C LEU A 292 12.85 10.09 -8.76
N THR A 293 12.00 10.88 -8.10
CA THR A 293 12.14 12.36 -8.09
C THR A 293 13.02 12.90 -6.97
N ASN A 294 13.30 12.11 -5.93
CA ASN A 294 14.04 12.56 -4.75
C ASN A 294 14.82 11.42 -4.07
N GLU A 295 15.77 11.79 -3.20
CA GLU A 295 16.63 10.86 -2.45
C GLU A 295 15.88 9.89 -1.53
N THR A 296 14.72 10.31 -1.02
CA THR A 296 13.88 9.42 -0.19
C THR A 296 13.22 8.34 -1.06
N SER A 297 12.70 8.69 -2.23
CA SER A 297 12.20 7.72 -3.22
C SER A 297 13.29 6.74 -3.61
N ARG A 298 14.48 7.24 -3.93
CA ARG A 298 15.64 6.41 -4.29
C ARG A 298 16.01 5.41 -3.18
N ARG A 299 16.09 5.88 -1.93
CA ARG A 299 16.38 5.02 -0.78
C ARG A 299 15.31 3.95 -0.53
N LEU A 300 14.03 4.31 -0.63
CA LEU A 300 12.94 3.36 -0.41
C LEU A 300 12.79 2.36 -1.56
N ALA A 301 13.00 2.79 -2.81
CA ALA A 301 13.08 1.92 -3.98
C ALA A 301 14.24 0.93 -3.84
N ALA A 302 15.43 1.40 -3.44
CA ALA A 302 16.59 0.53 -3.17
C ALA A 302 16.25 -0.54 -2.12
N ARG A 303 15.59 -0.15 -1.02
CA ARG A 303 15.13 -1.10 0.01
C ARG A 303 14.12 -2.11 -0.54
N ALA A 304 13.21 -1.69 -1.42
CA ALA A 304 12.22 -2.57 -2.06
C ALA A 304 12.90 -3.58 -2.98
N LEU A 305 13.81 -3.14 -3.85
CA LEU A 305 14.59 -3.98 -4.76
C LEU A 305 15.52 -4.94 -4.00
N GLY A 306 16.19 -4.48 -2.94
CA GLY A 306 16.97 -5.36 -2.07
C GLY A 306 16.10 -6.43 -1.42
N SER A 307 14.88 -6.08 -0.99
CA SER A 307 13.93 -7.05 -0.44
C SER A 307 13.43 -8.05 -1.51
N TYR A 308 13.24 -7.60 -2.76
CA TYR A 308 12.96 -8.49 -3.90
C TYR A 308 14.10 -9.48 -4.11
N LEU A 309 15.34 -8.98 -4.18
CA LEU A 309 16.55 -9.79 -4.37
C LEU A 309 16.69 -10.84 -3.26
N ALA A 310 16.47 -10.45 -1.99
CA ALA A 310 16.47 -11.37 -0.86
C ALA A 310 15.42 -12.48 -1.02
N GLY A 311 14.21 -12.12 -1.46
CA GLY A 311 13.16 -13.08 -1.79
C GLY A 311 13.60 -14.05 -2.88
N ALA A 312 14.20 -13.57 -3.97
CA ALA A 312 14.67 -14.42 -5.05
C ALA A 312 15.83 -15.35 -4.62
N ILE A 313 16.69 -14.93 -3.68
CA ILE A 313 17.76 -15.76 -3.10
C ILE A 313 17.17 -16.85 -2.20
N VAL A 314 16.25 -16.48 -1.29
CA VAL A 314 15.64 -17.41 -0.34
C VAL A 314 14.73 -18.41 -1.05
N PHE A 315 14.02 -17.96 -2.09
CA PHE A 315 13.04 -18.72 -2.85
C PHE A 315 13.44 -18.77 -4.35
N PRO A 316 14.34 -19.69 -4.75
CA PRO A 316 14.85 -19.76 -6.13
C PRO A 316 13.72 -20.02 -7.10
N TYR A 317 13.62 -19.21 -8.16
CA TYR A 317 12.42 -19.06 -8.99
C TYR A 317 11.77 -20.39 -9.41
N SER A 318 12.47 -21.18 -10.23
CA SER A 318 11.94 -22.40 -10.83
C SER A 318 11.63 -23.48 -9.80
N ARG A 319 12.51 -23.62 -8.78
CA ARG A 319 12.29 -24.56 -7.68
C ARG A 319 11.07 -24.17 -6.84
N PHE A 320 10.92 -22.87 -6.56
CA PHE A 320 9.80 -22.36 -5.78
C PHE A 320 8.48 -22.48 -6.54
N LEU A 321 8.45 -22.17 -7.84
CA LEU A 321 7.26 -22.36 -8.67
C LEU A 321 6.85 -23.83 -8.71
N ALA A 322 7.79 -24.75 -8.96
CA ALA A 322 7.49 -26.18 -9.02
C ALA A 322 6.88 -26.70 -7.70
N GLU A 323 7.43 -26.31 -6.55
CA GLU A 323 6.87 -26.66 -5.24
C GLU A 323 5.51 -25.99 -5.01
N ALA A 324 5.33 -24.75 -5.45
CA ALA A 324 4.05 -24.04 -5.34
C ALA A 324 2.97 -24.75 -6.16
N GLU A 325 3.25 -25.16 -7.39
CA GLU A 325 2.30 -25.91 -8.21
C GLU A 325 2.02 -27.30 -7.64
N ALA A 326 3.05 -28.03 -7.21
CA ALA A 326 2.91 -29.36 -6.63
C ALA A 326 2.07 -29.38 -5.34
N SER A 327 2.14 -28.30 -4.55
CA SER A 327 1.38 -28.14 -3.30
C SER A 327 0.07 -27.35 -3.46
N ALA A 328 -0.36 -27.07 -4.69
CA ALA A 328 -1.53 -26.22 -4.97
C ALA A 328 -1.46 -24.87 -4.21
N TYR A 329 -0.30 -24.24 -4.22
CA TYR A 329 -0.01 -22.93 -3.64
C TYR A 329 -0.27 -22.82 -2.12
N ASP A 330 -0.12 -23.93 -1.39
CA ASP A 330 -0.20 -23.93 0.08
C ASP A 330 0.96 -23.12 0.68
N ALA A 331 0.63 -21.97 1.27
CA ALA A 331 1.61 -21.03 1.80
C ALA A 331 2.09 -21.40 3.21
N ASP A 332 1.41 -22.31 3.91
CA ASP A 332 1.94 -22.95 5.12
C ASP A 332 2.96 -24.03 4.75
N TYR A 333 2.69 -24.85 3.72
CA TYR A 333 3.67 -25.83 3.22
C TYR A 333 4.92 -25.16 2.64
N LEU A 334 4.75 -24.13 1.79
CA LEU A 334 5.88 -23.43 1.17
C LEU A 334 6.78 -22.74 2.20
N ARG A 335 6.20 -22.19 3.27
CA ARG A 335 7.03 -21.52 4.29
C ARG A 335 7.82 -22.51 5.12
N GLU A 336 7.29 -23.71 5.35
CA GLU A 336 8.00 -24.80 6.01
C GLU A 336 9.15 -25.29 5.13
N THR A 337 8.88 -25.52 3.86
CA THR A 337 9.85 -26.03 2.87
C THR A 337 11.05 -25.09 2.68
N PHE A 338 10.82 -23.77 2.62
CA PHE A 338 11.87 -22.79 2.35
C PHE A 338 12.34 -22.01 3.58
N GLY A 339 11.77 -22.25 4.77
CA GLY A 339 12.13 -21.55 6.00
C GLY A 339 11.78 -20.05 5.99
N GLY A 340 10.64 -19.68 5.39
CA GLY A 340 10.15 -18.31 5.24
C GLY A 340 9.03 -17.93 6.21
N SER A 341 8.63 -16.66 6.23
CA SER A 341 7.37 -16.22 6.83
C SER A 341 6.23 -16.24 5.79
N PHE A 342 4.98 -16.18 6.24
CA PHE A 342 3.83 -16.09 5.34
C PHE A 342 3.91 -14.86 4.42
N GLU A 343 4.28 -13.68 4.95
CA GLU A 343 4.44 -12.46 4.13
C GLU A 343 5.55 -12.62 3.08
N GLN A 344 6.66 -13.29 3.43
CA GLN A 344 7.76 -13.54 2.50
C GLN A 344 7.35 -14.49 1.37
N VAL A 345 6.64 -15.58 1.69
CA VAL A 345 6.09 -16.52 0.71
C VAL A 345 5.05 -15.83 -0.18
N ALA A 346 4.11 -15.08 0.41
CA ALA A 346 3.13 -14.30 -0.32
C ALA A 346 3.78 -13.30 -1.28
N HIS A 347 4.84 -12.62 -0.84
CA HIS A 347 5.64 -11.75 -1.69
C HIS A 347 6.34 -12.47 -2.84
N ARG A 348 6.79 -13.71 -2.62
CA ARG A 348 7.39 -14.50 -3.70
C ARG A 348 6.33 -14.95 -4.70
N LEU A 349 5.18 -15.40 -4.25
CA LEU A 349 4.07 -15.83 -5.10
C LEU A 349 3.63 -14.73 -6.08
N VAL A 350 3.54 -13.49 -5.62
CA VAL A 350 3.15 -12.36 -6.48
C VAL A 350 4.23 -11.91 -7.47
N SER A 351 5.46 -12.39 -7.36
CA SER A 351 6.56 -12.10 -8.30
C SER A 351 6.83 -13.21 -9.30
N LEU A 352 6.02 -14.28 -9.32
CA LEU A 352 6.11 -15.37 -10.29
C LEU A 352 5.58 -14.97 -11.68
N ARG A 353 6.24 -13.99 -12.31
CA ARG A 353 5.87 -13.37 -13.60
C ARG A 353 6.95 -13.50 -14.70
N ARG A 354 7.77 -14.55 -14.67
CA ARG A 354 8.83 -14.79 -15.66
C ARG A 354 8.16 -15.27 -16.94
N PRO A 355 8.41 -14.64 -18.09
CA PRO A 355 7.85 -15.09 -19.36
C PRO A 355 8.16 -16.57 -19.64
N GLY A 356 7.12 -17.36 -19.89
CA GLY A 356 7.20 -18.80 -20.17
C GLY A 356 7.33 -19.70 -18.94
N GLU A 357 7.35 -19.14 -17.74
CA GLU A 357 7.41 -19.84 -16.45
C GLU A 357 6.56 -19.08 -15.41
N GLU A 358 5.34 -18.68 -15.79
CA GLU A 358 4.45 -17.90 -14.94
C GLU A 358 3.67 -18.75 -13.93
N GLY A 359 3.54 -18.25 -12.70
CA GLY A 359 2.63 -18.81 -11.70
C GLY A 359 1.19 -18.29 -11.84
N ILE A 360 0.31 -18.68 -10.90
CA ILE A 360 -0.99 -18.01 -10.77
C ILE A 360 -0.77 -16.50 -10.58
N PRO A 361 -1.51 -15.66 -11.33
CA PRO A 361 -1.46 -14.23 -11.12
C PRO A 361 -2.09 -13.90 -9.76
N PHE A 362 -1.25 -13.67 -8.76
CA PHE A 362 -1.69 -13.19 -7.45
C PHE A 362 -1.49 -11.66 -7.33
N GLY A 363 -2.45 -11.00 -6.69
CA GLY A 363 -2.30 -9.71 -6.05
C GLY A 363 -1.93 -9.88 -4.57
N PHE A 364 -1.28 -8.87 -4.01
CA PHE A 364 -0.88 -8.83 -2.59
C PHE A 364 -1.39 -7.56 -1.96
N LEU A 365 -1.95 -7.66 -0.76
CA LEU A 365 -2.32 -6.51 0.06
C LEU A 365 -1.86 -6.72 1.49
N ARG A 366 -1.53 -5.62 2.17
CA ARG A 366 -1.25 -5.60 3.60
C ARG A 366 -1.98 -4.46 4.27
N SER A 367 -2.66 -4.73 5.38
CA SER A 367 -3.30 -3.69 6.19
C SER A 367 -2.84 -3.71 7.64
N ASP A 368 -3.00 -2.57 8.29
CA ASP A 368 -3.01 -2.48 9.75
C ASP A 368 -4.44 -2.73 10.30
N PRO A 369 -4.61 -2.83 11.64
CA PRO A 369 -5.91 -3.01 12.28
C PRO A 369 -6.82 -1.78 12.20
N ALA A 370 -6.26 -0.59 11.92
CA ALA A 370 -7.02 0.63 11.68
C ALA A 370 -7.64 0.67 10.28
N GLY A 371 -7.38 -0.35 9.46
CA GLY A 371 -7.96 -0.51 8.13
C GLY A 371 -7.14 0.14 7.01
N ARG A 372 -5.98 0.73 7.31
CA ARG A 372 -5.13 1.37 6.30
C ARG A 372 -4.38 0.32 5.50
N LEU A 373 -4.46 0.40 4.18
CA LEU A 373 -3.57 -0.37 3.30
C LEU A 373 -2.17 0.21 3.37
N THR A 374 -1.20 -0.61 3.76
CA THR A 374 0.20 -0.21 3.98
C THR A 374 1.13 -0.66 2.87
N LYS A 375 0.70 -1.64 2.07
CA LYS A 375 1.41 -2.15 0.89
C LYS A 375 0.41 -2.87 -0.02
N HIS A 376 0.51 -2.67 -1.33
CA HIS A 376 -0.28 -3.40 -2.31
C HIS A 376 0.52 -3.68 -3.58
N PHE A 377 0.37 -4.87 -4.13
CA PHE A 377 0.76 -5.22 -5.48
C PHE A 377 -0.51 -5.61 -6.22
N PRO A 378 -1.01 -4.75 -7.12
CA PRO A 378 -2.32 -4.98 -7.72
C PRO A 378 -2.29 -6.23 -8.59
N LEU A 379 -3.36 -7.00 -8.51
CA LEU A 379 -3.72 -7.95 -9.53
C LEU A 379 -4.37 -7.18 -10.69
N PRO A 380 -4.04 -7.42 -11.96
CA PRO A 380 -4.83 -6.90 -13.08
C PRO A 380 -6.32 -7.19 -12.88
N GLY A 381 -7.18 -6.20 -13.15
CA GLY A 381 -8.63 -6.26 -12.91
C GLY A 381 -9.09 -6.01 -11.47
N LEU A 382 -8.27 -6.27 -10.45
CA LEU A 382 -8.68 -6.02 -9.06
C LEU A 382 -8.65 -4.51 -8.76
N LEU A 383 -9.83 -3.91 -8.65
CA LEU A 383 -10.00 -2.49 -8.34
C LEU A 383 -9.59 -2.22 -6.88
N LEU A 384 -8.58 -1.38 -6.70
CA LEU A 384 -8.11 -0.91 -5.39
C LEU A 384 -8.44 0.57 -5.23
N PRO A 385 -8.83 1.03 -4.04
CA PRO A 385 -8.98 2.45 -3.79
C PRO A 385 -7.63 3.16 -3.93
N ASN A 386 -7.61 4.29 -4.64
CA ASN A 386 -6.42 5.11 -4.79
C ASN A 386 -6.01 5.78 -3.46
N SER A 387 -6.98 6.03 -2.59
CA SER A 387 -6.77 6.50 -1.22
C SER A 387 -7.84 6.01 -0.25
N GLY A 388 -7.57 6.12 1.06
CA GLY A 388 -8.51 5.70 2.11
C GLY A 388 -8.56 4.19 2.37
N HIS A 389 -9.73 3.71 2.79
CA HIS A 389 -9.97 2.32 3.20
C HIS A 389 -10.65 1.51 2.08
N ALA A 390 -10.27 0.24 1.94
CA ALA A 390 -11.00 -0.67 1.07
C ALA A 390 -12.34 -1.08 1.69
N CYS A 391 -13.17 -1.80 0.95
CA CYS A 391 -14.45 -2.29 1.46
C CYS A 391 -14.27 -3.08 2.77
N PRO A 392 -15.04 -2.75 3.83
CA PRO A 392 -14.89 -3.38 5.15
C PRO A 392 -15.24 -4.87 5.15
N LEU A 393 -15.89 -5.38 4.10
CA LEU A 393 -16.24 -6.78 3.93
C LEU A 393 -15.09 -7.65 3.40
N TRP A 394 -13.97 -7.05 3.00
CA TRP A 394 -12.81 -7.81 2.50
C TRP A 394 -12.16 -8.65 3.59
N ALA A 395 -11.75 -9.88 3.23
CA ALA A 395 -11.08 -10.82 4.12
C ALA A 395 -9.85 -10.24 4.85
N ILE A 396 -9.14 -9.27 4.24
CA ILE A 396 -8.00 -8.60 4.87
C ILE A 396 -8.34 -8.00 6.24
N TYR A 397 -9.55 -7.45 6.39
CA TYR A 397 -10.02 -6.90 7.66
C TYR A 397 -10.65 -7.96 8.55
N GLY A 398 -11.36 -8.93 7.95
CA GLY A 398 -11.95 -10.06 8.66
C GLY A 398 -10.91 -10.90 9.41
N ALA A 399 -9.69 -11.03 8.87
CA ALA A 399 -8.62 -11.84 9.45
C ALA A 399 -8.21 -11.40 10.86
N PHE A 400 -8.39 -10.11 11.24
CA PHE A 400 -8.11 -9.65 12.60
C PHE A 400 -9.00 -10.29 13.66
N ARG A 401 -10.17 -10.82 13.28
CA ARG A 401 -11.08 -11.52 14.21
C ARG A 401 -10.62 -12.93 14.56
N GLN A 402 -9.75 -13.53 13.74
CA GLN A 402 -9.23 -14.88 13.95
C GLN A 402 -7.70 -14.87 13.78
N PRO A 403 -6.95 -14.31 14.76
CA PRO A 403 -5.53 -14.10 14.59
C PRO A 403 -4.74 -15.37 14.25
N GLY A 404 -3.91 -15.30 13.22
CA GLY A 404 -3.07 -16.41 12.77
C GLY A 404 -3.80 -17.52 12.02
N ALA A 405 -5.13 -17.50 11.88
CA ALA A 405 -5.87 -18.41 11.00
C ALA A 405 -5.94 -17.86 9.57
N ILE A 406 -6.05 -18.77 8.59
CA ILE A 406 -6.34 -18.38 7.21
C ILE A 406 -7.84 -18.16 7.05
N LEU A 407 -8.22 -16.95 6.65
CA LEU A 407 -9.56 -16.62 6.20
C LEU A 407 -9.58 -16.63 4.68
N ARG A 408 -10.50 -17.43 4.11
CA ARG A 408 -10.75 -17.49 2.67
C ARG A 408 -12.13 -16.95 2.36
N GLN A 409 -12.26 -16.24 1.25
CA GLN A 409 -13.52 -15.61 0.84
C GLN A 409 -13.57 -15.50 -0.69
N VAL A 410 -14.62 -16.03 -1.31
CA VAL A 410 -14.92 -15.71 -2.71
C VAL A 410 -15.76 -14.44 -2.72
N VAL A 411 -15.32 -13.45 -3.47
CA VAL A 411 -15.97 -12.13 -3.54
C VAL A 411 -16.40 -11.81 -4.96
N ARG A 412 -17.48 -11.04 -5.09
CA ARG A 412 -17.98 -10.55 -6.38
C ARG A 412 -18.14 -9.02 -6.37
N PHE A 413 -17.42 -8.37 -7.26
CA PHE A 413 -17.50 -6.93 -7.50
C PHE A 413 -18.75 -6.57 -8.30
N SER A 414 -19.06 -5.28 -8.38
CA SER A 414 -20.26 -4.78 -9.07
C SER A 414 -20.22 -4.92 -10.58
N ASP A 415 -19.03 -5.00 -11.17
CA ASP A 415 -18.78 -5.28 -12.59
C ASP A 415 -18.92 -6.77 -12.92
N GLY A 416 -19.20 -7.62 -11.93
CA GLY A 416 -19.32 -9.07 -12.09
C GLY A 416 -17.99 -9.81 -11.92
N SER A 417 -16.85 -9.11 -11.80
CA SER A 417 -15.56 -9.76 -11.56
C SER A 417 -15.54 -10.49 -10.21
N ARG A 418 -14.88 -11.65 -10.18
CA ARG A 418 -14.88 -12.58 -9.05
C ARG A 418 -13.46 -12.94 -8.65
N TYR A 419 -13.18 -12.91 -7.36
CA TYR A 419 -11.85 -13.19 -6.82
C TYR A 419 -11.92 -14.12 -5.62
N LEU A 420 -10.89 -14.95 -5.46
CA LEU A 420 -10.63 -15.65 -4.20
C LEU A 420 -9.63 -14.82 -3.38
N PHE A 421 -10.07 -14.38 -2.22
CA PHE A 421 -9.24 -13.71 -1.22
C PHE A 421 -8.78 -14.72 -0.16
N ILE A 422 -7.50 -14.65 0.20
CA ILE A 422 -6.84 -15.48 1.22
C ILE A 422 -6.09 -14.55 2.15
N ALA A 423 -6.60 -14.35 3.37
CA ALA A 423 -6.04 -13.41 4.33
C ALA A 423 -5.60 -14.10 5.62
N ARG A 424 -4.52 -13.60 6.22
CA ARG A 424 -4.00 -14.07 7.51
C ARG A 424 -3.32 -12.92 8.25
N THR A 425 -3.52 -12.85 9.55
CA THR A 425 -2.77 -11.90 10.37
C THR A 425 -1.40 -12.42 10.79
N LEU A 426 -0.47 -11.48 10.92
CA LEU A 426 0.88 -11.69 11.42
C LEU A 426 1.10 -10.73 12.59
N GLN A 427 1.81 -11.18 13.61
CA GLN A 427 2.09 -10.38 14.80
C GLN A 427 3.58 -10.47 15.13
N HIS A 428 4.19 -9.32 15.38
CA HIS A 428 5.56 -9.29 15.88
C HIS A 428 5.62 -9.75 17.33
N ARG A 429 6.62 -10.57 17.67
CA ARG A 429 6.88 -10.97 19.05
C ARG A 429 7.48 -9.79 19.82
N ALA A 430 6.75 -9.32 20.82
CA ALA A 430 7.22 -8.32 21.78
C ALA A 430 8.50 -8.82 22.48
N GLY A 431 9.51 -7.95 22.59
CA GLY A 431 10.78 -8.22 23.26
C GLY A 431 10.75 -7.94 24.77
N SER A 432 9.80 -7.13 25.22
CA SER A 432 9.58 -6.80 26.62
C SER A 432 8.09 -6.63 26.91
N PHE A 433 7.72 -6.64 28.20
CA PHE A 433 6.33 -6.36 28.63
C PHE A 433 5.85 -4.96 28.21
N ARG A 434 6.76 -4.00 28.01
CA ARG A 434 6.42 -2.63 27.61
C ARG A 434 6.28 -2.45 26.10
N ASP A 435 6.65 -3.47 25.32
CA ASP A 435 6.56 -3.40 23.87
C ASP A 435 5.11 -3.68 23.46
N GLN A 436 4.48 -2.73 22.75
CA GLN A 436 3.16 -2.94 22.19
C GLN A 436 3.28 -3.80 20.91
N PRO A 437 2.77 -5.04 20.87
CA PRO A 437 2.86 -5.84 19.66
C PRO A 437 1.90 -5.30 18.60
N ILE A 438 2.44 -4.96 17.45
CA ILE A 438 1.65 -4.54 16.29
C ILE A 438 1.28 -5.80 15.49
N SER A 439 -0.02 -5.93 15.18
CA SER A 439 -0.51 -6.93 14.24
C SER A 439 -0.75 -6.30 12.88
N ILE A 440 -0.54 -7.07 11.84
CA ILE A 440 -0.83 -6.73 10.45
C ILE A 440 -1.66 -7.85 9.83
N SER A 441 -2.38 -7.56 8.77
CA SER A 441 -3.05 -8.56 7.95
C SER A 441 -2.44 -8.57 6.56
N VAL A 442 -2.12 -9.75 6.05
CA VAL A 442 -1.64 -9.97 4.67
C VAL A 442 -2.71 -10.74 3.92
N MET A 443 -3.03 -10.30 2.71
CA MET A 443 -3.99 -10.94 1.82
C MET A 443 -3.39 -11.20 0.44
N LEU A 444 -3.56 -12.42 -0.04
CA LEU A 444 -3.40 -12.79 -1.44
C LEU A 444 -4.78 -12.75 -2.12
N ALA A 445 -4.81 -12.29 -3.36
CA ALA A 445 -6.00 -12.30 -4.20
C ALA A 445 -5.66 -12.95 -5.54
N CYS A 446 -6.51 -13.83 -6.04
CA CYS A 446 -6.43 -14.33 -7.42
C CYS A 446 -7.82 -14.33 -8.05
N ASP A 447 -7.86 -14.23 -9.38
CA ASP A 447 -9.10 -14.39 -10.13
C ASP A 447 -9.71 -15.77 -9.83
N VAL A 448 -11.04 -15.85 -9.70
CA VAL A 448 -11.73 -17.12 -9.45
C VAL A 448 -11.44 -18.17 -10.52
N LEU A 449 -11.08 -17.75 -11.75
CA LEU A 449 -10.65 -18.61 -12.85
C LEU A 449 -9.35 -19.40 -12.56
N HIS A 450 -8.61 -19.01 -11.52
CA HIS A 450 -7.41 -19.70 -11.05
C HIS A 450 -7.57 -20.31 -9.65
N ALA A 451 -8.71 -20.10 -8.99
CA ALA A 451 -8.91 -20.49 -7.61
C ALA A 451 -8.80 -22.01 -7.41
N ASP A 452 -9.30 -22.80 -8.36
CA ASP A 452 -9.28 -24.28 -8.38
C ASP A 452 -7.87 -24.88 -8.38
N ARG A 453 -6.87 -24.12 -8.85
CA ARG A 453 -5.45 -24.49 -8.77
C ARG A 453 -4.85 -24.31 -7.37
N THR A 454 -5.62 -23.74 -6.42
CA THR A 454 -5.17 -23.48 -5.06
C THR A 454 -5.86 -24.40 -4.05
N VAL A 455 -5.12 -24.82 -3.01
CA VAL A 455 -5.69 -25.59 -1.88
C VAL A 455 -6.80 -24.80 -1.18
N TYR A 456 -6.79 -23.47 -1.28
CA TYR A 456 -7.77 -22.60 -0.63
C TYR A 456 -9.16 -22.63 -1.30
N ALA A 457 -9.30 -23.17 -2.51
CA ALA A 457 -10.60 -23.43 -3.10
C ALA A 457 -11.21 -24.78 -2.68
N ALA A 458 -10.46 -25.65 -1.98
CA ALA A 458 -10.92 -26.99 -1.63
C ALA A 458 -12.23 -26.95 -0.83
N GLY A 459 -13.27 -27.62 -1.34
CA GLY A 459 -14.60 -27.66 -0.72
C GLY A 459 -15.45 -26.40 -0.90
N LEU A 460 -15.04 -25.46 -1.75
CA LEU A 460 -15.90 -24.36 -2.21
C LEU A 460 -16.58 -24.74 -3.52
N ASP A 461 -17.88 -24.41 -3.67
CA ASP A 461 -18.54 -24.47 -4.96
C ASP A 461 -18.29 -23.16 -5.72
N LEU A 462 -17.31 -23.17 -6.62
CA LEU A 462 -16.96 -21.98 -7.40
C LEU A 462 -18.01 -21.63 -8.48
N ASN A 463 -18.95 -22.54 -8.78
CA ASN A 463 -20.02 -22.30 -9.74
C ASN A 463 -21.24 -21.62 -9.10
N ASP A 464 -21.39 -21.72 -7.79
CA ASP A 464 -22.48 -21.07 -7.06
C ASP A 464 -22.14 -19.61 -6.74
N GLN A 465 -22.58 -18.70 -7.60
CA GLN A 465 -22.42 -17.27 -7.40
C GLN A 465 -23.33 -16.68 -6.30
N SER A 466 -24.31 -17.45 -5.80
CA SER A 466 -25.18 -16.97 -4.72
C SER A 466 -24.46 -16.95 -3.37
N ALA A 467 -23.43 -17.79 -3.22
CA ALA A 467 -22.56 -17.84 -2.05
C ALA A 467 -21.44 -16.77 -2.06
N ASP A 468 -21.21 -16.09 -3.20
CA ASP A 468 -20.19 -15.05 -3.29
C ASP A 468 -20.56 -13.84 -2.41
N VAL A 469 -19.57 -13.31 -1.69
CA VAL A 469 -19.77 -12.10 -0.90
C VAL A 469 -19.77 -10.87 -1.83
N PRO A 470 -20.87 -10.09 -1.91
CA PRO A 470 -20.89 -8.89 -2.73
C PRO A 470 -20.03 -7.79 -2.10
N VAL A 471 -19.00 -7.35 -2.82
CA VAL A 471 -18.06 -6.32 -2.35
C VAL A 471 -17.93 -5.19 -3.39
N GLY A 472 -17.13 -4.18 -3.04
CA GLY A 472 -16.64 -3.16 -3.96
C GLY A 472 -15.21 -2.73 -3.60
N PRO A 473 -14.61 -1.78 -4.35
CA PRO A 473 -13.28 -1.25 -4.06
C PRO A 473 -13.25 -0.39 -2.78
N SER A 474 -14.19 0.54 -2.65
CA SER A 474 -14.44 1.35 -1.44
C SER A 474 -15.92 1.73 -1.35
N CYS A 475 -16.39 2.27 -0.22
CA CYS A 475 -17.79 2.69 -0.10
C CYS A 475 -18.14 3.80 -1.12
N ARG A 476 -17.25 4.79 -1.29
CA ARG A 476 -17.43 5.90 -2.22
C ARG A 476 -17.53 5.47 -3.68
N LEU A 477 -16.77 4.45 -4.07
CA LEU A 477 -16.71 3.98 -5.47
C LEU A 477 -17.65 2.80 -5.76
N CYS A 478 -18.33 2.25 -4.74
CA CYS A 478 -19.15 1.06 -4.91
C CYS A 478 -20.58 1.42 -5.35
N PRO A 479 -21.05 0.93 -6.51
CA PRO A 479 -22.39 1.22 -7.03
C PRO A 479 -23.52 0.45 -6.32
N ARG A 480 -23.20 -0.42 -5.36
CA ARG A 480 -24.19 -1.26 -4.66
C ARG A 480 -25.02 -0.43 -3.68
N ARG A 481 -26.30 -0.22 -4.00
CA ARG A 481 -27.21 0.61 -3.19
C ARG A 481 -27.65 -0.08 -1.89
N GLU A 482 -27.89 -1.37 -1.94
CA GLU A 482 -28.42 -2.17 -0.82
C GLU A 482 -27.30 -2.80 0.03
N CYS A 483 -26.31 -2.00 0.45
CA CYS A 483 -25.18 -2.48 1.24
C CYS A 483 -25.32 -2.08 2.71
N SER A 484 -25.71 -3.02 3.57
CA SER A 484 -25.82 -2.78 5.02
C SER A 484 -24.50 -2.40 5.70
N ALA A 485 -23.36 -2.77 5.10
CA ALA A 485 -22.03 -2.43 5.60
C ALA A 485 -21.52 -1.05 5.14
N ARG A 486 -22.31 -0.30 4.37
CA ARG A 486 -21.91 0.99 3.78
C ARG A 486 -21.54 2.01 4.86
N GLN A 487 -20.32 2.54 4.76
CA GLN A 487 -19.78 3.53 5.69
C GLN A 487 -19.81 4.97 5.16
N GLU A 488 -19.81 5.12 3.84
CA GLU A 488 -19.80 6.41 3.15
C GLU A 488 -20.79 6.40 1.99
N GLU A 489 -21.32 7.57 1.69
CA GLU A 489 -22.15 7.80 0.51
C GLU A 489 -21.35 7.54 -0.78
N MET A 490 -22.05 7.02 -1.78
CA MET A 490 -21.47 6.79 -3.10
C MET A 490 -21.23 8.13 -3.79
N LEU A 491 -20.07 8.28 -4.44
CA LEU A 491 -19.81 9.36 -5.39
C LEU A 491 -20.67 9.10 -6.62
N SER A 492 -21.87 9.68 -6.67
CA SER A 492 -22.77 9.56 -7.82
C SER A 492 -22.98 10.92 -8.46
N PRO A 493 -22.42 11.17 -9.65
CA PRO A 493 -22.83 12.27 -10.49
C PRO A 493 -24.30 12.12 -10.87
N GLY A 494 -25.19 12.89 -10.24
CA GLY A 494 -26.60 13.01 -10.63
C GLY A 494 -27.46 11.72 -10.59
N GLY A 495 -27.05 10.68 -9.86
CA GLY A 495 -27.84 9.46 -9.68
C GLY A 495 -28.69 9.49 -8.39
N PRO A 496 -29.77 8.69 -8.29
CA PRO A 496 -30.59 8.68 -7.06
C PRO A 496 -29.72 8.28 -5.87
N ARG A 497 -29.77 9.04 -4.77
CA ARG A 497 -28.90 8.87 -3.58
C ARG A 497 -29.18 7.56 -2.83
N SER A 498 -28.20 7.08 -2.07
CA SER A 498 -28.36 5.86 -1.25
C SER A 498 -29.45 6.07 -0.19
N VAL A 499 -30.32 5.09 -0.01
CA VAL A 499 -31.30 5.02 1.09
C VAL A 499 -30.64 4.64 2.43
N THR A 500 -29.37 4.27 2.41
CA THR A 500 -28.61 3.91 3.62
C THR A 500 -28.27 5.20 4.38
N ARG A 501 -28.78 5.36 5.61
CA ARG A 501 -28.57 6.52 6.50
C ARG A 501 -29.39 7.78 6.17
N LEU A 502 -30.55 7.59 5.54
CA LEU A 502 -31.56 8.65 5.52
C LEU A 502 -31.98 9.05 6.95
N PRO A 503 -32.33 10.32 7.18
CA PRO A 503 -32.98 10.71 8.43
C PRO A 503 -34.20 9.83 8.70
N LEU A 504 -34.45 9.52 9.98
CA LEU A 504 -35.63 8.75 10.40
C LEU A 504 -36.95 9.50 10.20
N ILE A 505 -36.88 10.79 9.85
CA ILE A 505 -38.04 11.67 9.74
C ILE A 505 -38.46 11.83 8.27
N PRO A 506 -39.76 12.08 8.01
CA PRO A 506 -40.25 12.27 6.65
C PRO A 506 -39.58 13.46 5.93
N SER A 507 -39.56 13.41 4.60
CA SER A 507 -38.99 14.47 3.74
C SER A 507 -39.62 15.85 3.95
N GLU A 508 -40.86 15.91 4.47
CA GLU A 508 -41.58 17.14 4.76
C GLU A 508 -40.87 18.04 5.79
N PHE A 509 -39.95 17.47 6.59
CA PHE A 509 -39.13 18.21 7.54
C PHE A 509 -37.86 18.84 6.91
N GLY A 510 -37.60 18.61 5.61
CA GLY A 510 -36.53 19.29 4.88
C GLY A 510 -35.11 18.97 5.33
N LEU A 511 -34.90 17.91 6.12
CA LEU A 511 -33.57 17.51 6.63
C LEU A 511 -32.77 16.60 5.66
N GLY A 512 -33.23 16.46 4.42
CA GLY A 512 -32.55 15.68 3.38
C GLY A 512 -33.40 15.57 2.12
N GLU A 513 -32.76 15.54 0.95
CA GLU A 513 -33.44 15.39 -0.34
C GLU A 513 -33.82 13.91 -0.54
N HIS A 514 -35.11 13.61 -0.57
CA HIS A 514 -35.64 12.40 -1.21
C HIS A 514 -36.19 12.80 -2.57
N ASN A 515 -35.41 12.58 -3.63
CA ASN A 515 -35.94 12.35 -4.97
C ASN A 515 -35.07 11.34 -5.70
#